data_AF-A0ABD2QA27-F1
#
_entry.id   AF-A0ABD2QA27-F1
#
_cell.length_a   1.000
_cell.length_b   1.000
_cell.length_c   1.000
_cell.angle_alpha   90.00
_cell.angle_beta   90.00
_cell.angle_gamma   90.00
#
_symmetry.space_group_name_H-M   'P 1'
#
loop_
_entity.id
_entity.type
_entity.pdbx_description
1 polymer ?
#
loop_
_entity_poly.entity_id
_entity_poly.type
_entity_poly.pdbx_seq_one_letter_code
_entity_poly.pdbx_strand_id
1 'polypeptide(L)'
;MNICWLQGRQWWREQEEPWQILACCKEIVAAMRNAEGVTKHVSQFPVHQDGSCNGLQHYAALGRDERGAESVSLRPLDAPQDVYGDVTQIVEEQRREDAENGVEIAKILEGFVQRKVIKQSVMTTVYGVTLYGAILQIKRQLKDLEDFPKQHIQQAAVYLARSTLSSIGKIFTSSRAIQEWFNSVSIFTRINS
;
A
#
# COMPACT_ATOMS: atom_id res chain seq x y z
N MET A 1 38.72 -3.98 -13.46
CA MET A 1 38.17 -2.66 -13.86
C MET A 1 37.17 -2.20 -12.79
N ASN A 2 37.49 -1.15 -12.05
CA ASN A 2 36.60 -0.59 -11.02
C ASN A 2 35.43 0.13 -11.71
N ILE A 3 34.20 -0.22 -11.33
CA ILE A 3 32.99 0.42 -11.87
C ILE A 3 32.83 1.78 -11.19
N CYS A 4 32.76 2.85 -11.98
CA CYS A 4 32.40 4.17 -11.47
C CYS A 4 30.88 4.36 -11.52
N TRP A 5 30.22 4.11 -10.39
CA TRP A 5 28.75 4.12 -10.26
C TRP A 5 28.09 5.50 -10.41
N LEU A 6 28.90 6.57 -10.30
CA LEU A 6 28.45 7.96 -10.41
C LEU A 6 28.59 8.54 -11.83
N GLN A 7 29.32 7.88 -12.74
CA GLN A 7 29.55 8.40 -14.10
C GLN A 7 28.82 7.60 -15.18
N GLY A 8 28.21 6.47 -14.83
CA GLY A 8 27.42 5.66 -15.75
C GLY A 8 25.99 6.18 -15.94
N ARG A 9 25.09 5.30 -16.42
CA ARG A 9 23.67 5.62 -16.67
C ARG A 9 22.85 5.97 -15.43
N GLN A 10 23.40 5.73 -14.23
CA GLN A 10 22.75 6.05 -12.94
C GLN A 10 21.31 5.52 -12.77
N TRP A 11 20.92 4.46 -13.49
CA TRP A 11 19.58 3.84 -13.44
C TRP A 11 19.06 3.58 -12.02
N TRP A 12 19.97 3.26 -11.08
CA TRP A 12 19.64 3.07 -9.67
C TRP A 12 18.99 4.28 -9.00
N ARG A 13 19.20 5.51 -9.50
CA ARG A 13 18.62 6.75 -8.96
C ARG A 13 17.13 6.90 -9.24
N GLU A 14 16.64 6.23 -10.28
CA GLU A 14 15.24 6.32 -10.74
C GLU A 14 14.34 5.31 -10.01
N GLN A 15 14.92 4.47 -9.16
CA GLN A 15 14.20 3.41 -8.43
C GLN A 15 13.62 3.94 -7.11
N GLU A 16 12.62 3.23 -6.56
CA GLU A 16 11.93 3.63 -5.31
C GLU A 16 12.89 3.70 -4.11
N GLU A 17 13.81 2.74 -3.99
CA GLU A 17 14.82 2.64 -2.92
C GLU A 17 16.24 2.73 -3.48
N PRO A 18 16.69 3.93 -3.93
CA PRO A 18 17.82 4.06 -4.85
C PRO A 18 19.15 3.56 -4.25
N TRP A 19 19.39 3.85 -2.96
CA TRP A 19 20.61 3.43 -2.28
C TRP A 19 20.64 1.92 -1.98
N GLN A 20 19.49 1.32 -1.67
CA GLN A 20 19.37 -0.12 -1.49
C GLN A 20 19.60 -0.86 -2.82
N ILE A 21 19.02 -0.34 -3.91
CA ILE A 21 19.25 -0.84 -5.27
C ILE A 21 20.75 -0.78 -5.62
N LEU A 22 21.41 0.36 -5.37
CA LEU A 22 22.84 0.50 -5.65
C LEU A 22 23.69 -0.50 -4.85
N ALA A 23 23.37 -0.72 -3.58
CA ALA A 23 24.04 -1.71 -2.75
C ALA A 23 23.81 -3.14 -3.28
N CYS A 24 22.59 -3.48 -3.68
CA CYS A 24 22.26 -4.76 -4.31
C CYS A 24 23.02 -4.96 -5.64
N CYS A 25 23.08 -3.93 -6.50
CA CYS A 25 23.84 -3.99 -7.75
C CYS A 25 25.33 -4.25 -7.50
N LYS A 26 25.92 -3.63 -6.46
CA LYS A 26 27.31 -3.88 -6.08
C LYS A 26 27.52 -5.32 -5.61
N GLU A 27 26.59 -5.85 -4.81
CA GLU A 27 26.65 -7.23 -4.34
C GLU A 27 26.58 -8.23 -5.50
N ILE A 28 25.64 -8.03 -6.43
CA ILE A 28 25.50 -8.90 -7.61
C ILE A 28 26.77 -8.86 -8.47
N VAL A 29 27.34 -7.67 -8.69
CA VAL A 29 28.60 -7.54 -9.44
C VAL A 29 29.75 -8.25 -8.72
N ALA A 30 29.84 -8.13 -7.39
CA ALA A 30 30.86 -8.83 -6.60
C ALA A 30 30.72 -10.35 -6.75
N ALA A 31 29.49 -10.86 -6.64
CA ALA A 31 29.19 -12.28 -6.82
C ALA A 31 29.51 -12.79 -8.23
N MET A 32 29.12 -12.04 -9.28
CA MET A 32 29.40 -12.40 -10.67
C MET A 32 30.90 -12.36 -11.02
N ARG A 33 31.68 -11.55 -10.31
CA ARG A 33 33.14 -11.42 -10.50
C ARG A 33 33.95 -12.33 -9.59
N ASN A 34 33.30 -13.15 -8.76
CA ASN A 34 33.99 -14.10 -7.91
C ASN A 34 34.71 -15.14 -8.77
N ALA A 35 36.03 -15.29 -8.56
CA ALA A 35 36.87 -16.18 -9.35
C ALA A 35 36.51 -17.66 -9.21
N GLU A 36 35.95 -18.05 -8.06
CA GLU A 36 35.50 -19.43 -7.78
C GLU A 36 34.05 -19.68 -8.22
N GLY A 37 33.39 -18.67 -8.79
CA GLY A 37 32.02 -18.72 -9.27
C GLY A 37 31.00 -18.08 -8.34
N VAL A 38 29.83 -17.73 -8.89
CA VAL A 38 28.78 -16.95 -8.19
C VAL A 38 28.25 -17.65 -6.93
N THR A 39 28.15 -18.98 -6.94
CA THR A 39 27.64 -19.78 -5.81
C THR A 39 28.63 -19.89 -4.66
N LYS A 40 29.90 -19.52 -4.87
CA LYS A 40 30.96 -19.48 -3.86
C LYS A 40 31.14 -18.09 -3.25
N HIS A 41 30.40 -17.08 -3.73
CA HIS A 41 30.41 -15.75 -3.14
C HIS A 41 29.73 -15.74 -1.77
N VAL A 42 30.45 -15.30 -0.75
CA VAL A 42 29.89 -15.09 0.59
C VAL A 42 29.19 -13.74 0.60
N SER A 43 27.87 -13.75 0.43
CA SER A 43 27.07 -12.54 0.44
C SER A 43 26.96 -11.95 1.84
N GLN A 44 27.10 -10.63 1.94
CA GLN A 44 26.82 -9.87 3.17
C GLN A 44 25.56 -9.00 3.04
N PHE A 45 24.90 -9.04 1.88
CA PHE A 45 23.73 -8.23 1.60
C PHE A 45 22.47 -8.85 2.20
N PRO A 46 21.76 -8.16 3.10
CA PRO A 46 20.49 -8.63 3.65
C PRO A 46 19.41 -8.71 2.57
N VAL A 47 18.69 -9.84 2.51
CA VAL A 47 17.54 -10.01 1.62
C VAL A 47 16.27 -9.81 2.44
N HIS A 48 15.47 -8.80 2.08
CA HIS A 48 14.21 -8.52 2.74
C HIS A 48 13.10 -9.45 2.22
N GLN A 49 12.27 -9.95 3.13
CA GLN A 49 11.00 -10.61 2.84
C GLN A 49 9.93 -9.91 3.69
N ASP A 50 8.92 -9.33 3.03
CA ASP A 50 7.80 -8.67 3.69
C ASP A 50 6.48 -9.15 3.08
N GLY A 51 5.42 -9.16 3.89
CA GLY A 51 4.09 -9.52 3.45
C GLY A 51 3.39 -8.36 2.74
N SER A 52 2.50 -8.67 1.78
CA SER A 52 1.79 -7.65 1.01
C SER A 52 0.98 -6.69 1.90
N CYS A 53 0.37 -7.19 3.00
CA CYS A 53 -0.23 -6.37 4.04
C CYS A 53 -0.41 -7.17 5.34
N ASN A 54 0.61 -7.15 6.21
CA ASN A 54 0.67 -7.97 7.43
C ASN A 54 -0.57 -7.81 8.34
N GLY A 55 -1.08 -6.58 8.52
CA GLY A 55 -2.27 -6.35 9.34
C GLY A 55 -3.52 -7.07 8.80
N LEU A 56 -3.78 -6.98 7.50
CA LEU A 56 -4.91 -7.68 6.87
C LEU A 56 -4.69 -9.20 6.82
N GLN A 57 -3.45 -9.67 6.69
CA GLN A 57 -3.12 -11.09 6.79
C GLN A 57 -3.51 -11.65 8.16
N HIS A 58 -3.16 -10.96 9.25
CA HIS A 58 -3.57 -11.38 10.58
C HIS A 58 -5.09 -11.39 10.77
N TYR A 59 -5.81 -10.36 10.28
CA TYR A 59 -7.26 -10.37 10.37
C TYR A 59 -7.92 -11.48 9.54
N ALA A 60 -7.44 -11.73 8.32
CA ALA A 60 -7.94 -12.81 7.49
C ALA A 60 -7.72 -14.18 8.16
N ALA A 61 -6.56 -14.40 8.79
CA ALA A 61 -6.28 -15.61 9.56
C ALA A 61 -7.18 -15.75 10.80
N LEU A 62 -7.37 -14.68 11.58
CA LEU A 62 -8.24 -14.66 12.76
C LEU A 62 -9.70 -14.96 12.39
N GLY A 63 -10.19 -14.34 11.32
CA GLY A 63 -11.56 -14.51 10.84
C GLY A 63 -11.79 -15.73 9.97
N ARG A 64 -10.73 -16.49 9.62
CA ARG A 64 -10.74 -17.53 8.59
C ARG A 64 -11.44 -17.06 7.30
N ASP A 65 -11.16 -15.82 6.91
CA ASP A 65 -11.77 -15.15 5.75
C ASP A 65 -11.06 -15.59 4.47
N GLU A 66 -11.70 -16.45 3.68
CA GLU A 66 -11.11 -17.02 2.47
C GLU A 66 -10.84 -15.93 1.40
N ARG A 67 -11.81 -15.04 1.18
CA ARG A 67 -11.67 -13.92 0.22
C ARG A 67 -10.61 -12.92 0.67
N GLY A 68 -10.63 -12.60 1.97
CA GLY A 68 -9.60 -11.76 2.57
C GLY A 68 -8.21 -12.38 2.43
N ALA A 69 -8.07 -13.68 2.69
CA ALA A 69 -6.83 -14.43 2.59
C ALA A 69 -6.27 -14.50 1.17
N GLU A 70 -7.13 -14.65 0.15
CA GLU A 70 -6.72 -14.54 -1.26
C GLU A 70 -6.14 -13.16 -1.55
N SER A 71 -6.89 -12.10 -1.24
CA SER A 71 -6.53 -10.70 -1.53
C SER A 71 -5.16 -10.29 -0.94
N VAL A 72 -4.74 -10.94 0.14
CA VAL A 72 -3.47 -10.67 0.84
C VAL A 72 -2.44 -11.79 0.70
N SER A 73 -2.62 -12.68 -0.28
CA SER A 73 -1.68 -13.76 -0.63
C SER A 73 -1.37 -14.75 0.49
N LEU A 74 -2.35 -15.04 1.37
CA LEU A 74 -2.24 -16.12 2.36
C LEU A 74 -2.57 -17.50 1.79
N ARG A 75 -3.36 -17.55 0.72
CA ARG A 75 -3.58 -18.78 -0.04
C ARG A 75 -2.46 -18.99 -1.06
N PRO A 76 -2.06 -20.25 -1.31
CA PRO A 76 -1.15 -20.55 -2.41
C PRO A 76 -1.85 -20.21 -3.72
N LEU A 77 -1.26 -19.28 -4.46
CA LEU A 77 -1.73 -18.80 -5.77
C LEU A 77 -0.51 -18.71 -6.69
N ASP A 78 -0.74 -18.82 -8.00
CA ASP A 78 0.33 -18.76 -9.01
C ASP A 78 0.99 -17.38 -9.11
N ALA A 79 0.29 -16.33 -8.66
CA ALA A 79 0.76 -14.97 -8.65
C ALA A 79 0.39 -14.25 -7.34
N PRO A 80 1.25 -13.31 -6.87
CA PRO A 80 0.94 -12.49 -5.71
C PRO A 80 -0.25 -11.59 -6.00
N GLN A 81 -1.12 -11.42 -5.00
CA GLN A 81 -2.29 -10.55 -5.05
C GLN A 81 -1.95 -9.15 -4.54
N ASP A 82 -2.63 -8.14 -5.09
CA ASP A 82 -2.40 -6.73 -4.78
C ASP A 82 -3.67 -6.07 -4.22
N VAL A 83 -3.92 -6.29 -2.93
CA VAL A 83 -5.04 -5.66 -2.19
C VAL A 83 -5.14 -4.15 -2.41
N TYR A 84 -4.02 -3.46 -2.61
CA TYR A 84 -4.02 -2.01 -2.85
C TYR A 84 -4.56 -1.69 -4.24
N GLY A 85 -4.20 -2.48 -5.25
CA GLY A 85 -4.77 -2.39 -6.60
C GLY A 85 -6.27 -2.66 -6.58
N ASP A 86 -6.71 -3.71 -5.88
CA ASP A 86 -8.13 -4.08 -5.78
C ASP A 86 -8.95 -2.96 -5.14
N VAL A 87 -8.49 -2.39 -4.02
CA VAL A 87 -9.14 -1.24 -3.39
C VAL A 87 -9.12 -0.02 -4.33
N THR A 88 -8.06 0.18 -5.11
CA THR A 88 -7.98 1.28 -6.10
C THR A 88 -9.08 1.16 -7.13
N GLN A 89 -9.30 -0.04 -7.67
CA GLN A 89 -10.32 -0.29 -8.66
C GLN A 89 -11.73 -0.06 -8.11
N ILE A 90 -12.01 -0.51 -6.88
CA ILE A 90 -13.32 -0.28 -6.25
C ILE A 90 -13.55 1.22 -6.02
N VAL A 91 -12.54 1.97 -5.57
CA VAL A 91 -12.66 3.42 -5.36
C VAL A 91 -12.83 4.15 -6.68
N GLU A 92 -12.15 3.72 -7.76
CA GLU A 92 -12.29 4.31 -9.09
C GLU A 92 -13.67 4.04 -9.70
N GLU A 93 -14.21 2.83 -9.52
CA GLU A 93 -15.58 2.51 -9.94
C GLU A 93 -16.59 3.41 -9.22
N GLN A 94 -16.48 3.54 -7.90
CA GLN A 94 -17.33 4.43 -7.12
C GLN A 94 -17.19 5.90 -7.55
N ARG A 95 -15.98 6.34 -7.87
CA ARG A 95 -15.72 7.68 -8.42
C ARG A 95 -16.41 7.88 -9.75
N ARG A 96 -16.39 6.88 -10.65
CA ARG A 96 -17.08 6.94 -11.94
C ARG A 96 -18.59 7.08 -11.76
N GLU A 97 -19.19 6.24 -10.93
CA GLU A 97 -20.63 6.32 -10.61
C GLU A 97 -21.01 7.71 -10.04
N ASP A 98 -20.23 8.23 -9.09
CA ASP A 98 -20.47 9.55 -8.50
C ASP A 98 -20.29 10.68 -9.52
N ALA A 99 -19.34 10.57 -10.44
CA ALA A 99 -19.12 11.53 -11.52
C ALA A 99 -20.31 11.57 -12.49
N GLU A 100 -20.86 10.41 -12.85
CA GLU A 100 -22.09 10.29 -13.66
C GLU A 100 -23.31 10.88 -12.94
N ASN A 101 -23.38 10.72 -11.62
CA ASN A 101 -24.41 11.33 -10.77
C ASN A 101 -24.19 12.83 -10.50
N GLY A 102 -23.17 13.45 -11.11
CA GLY A 102 -22.95 14.90 -11.05
C GLY A 102 -22.10 15.39 -9.88
N VAL A 103 -21.43 14.50 -9.15
CA VAL A 103 -20.50 14.88 -8.07
C VAL A 103 -19.23 15.50 -8.66
N GLU A 104 -19.06 16.81 -8.48
CA GLU A 104 -17.99 17.57 -9.12
C GLU A 104 -16.58 17.08 -8.75
N ILE A 105 -16.36 16.78 -7.46
CA ILE A 105 -15.04 16.31 -7.01
C ILE A 105 -14.67 14.94 -7.62
N ALA A 106 -15.67 14.11 -7.92
CA ALA A 106 -15.47 12.81 -8.53
C ALA A 106 -15.01 12.96 -9.99
N LYS A 107 -15.52 13.96 -10.72
CA LYS A 107 -15.03 14.30 -12.07
C LYS A 107 -13.58 14.78 -12.04
N ILE A 108 -13.25 15.68 -11.11
CA ILE A 108 -11.88 16.22 -10.96
C ILE A 108 -10.86 15.11 -10.62
N LEU A 109 -11.30 14.06 -9.95
CA LEU A 109 -10.47 12.93 -9.55
C LEU A 109 -10.18 11.92 -10.67
N GLU A 110 -10.76 12.08 -11.87
CA GLU A 110 -10.50 11.22 -13.01
C GLU A 110 -9.00 11.15 -13.33
N GLY A 111 -8.43 9.94 -13.38
CA GLY A 111 -6.99 9.71 -13.59
C GLY A 111 -6.10 9.89 -12.36
N PHE A 112 -6.64 10.36 -11.23
CA PHE A 112 -5.89 10.59 -9.99
C PHE A 112 -6.14 9.55 -8.89
N VAL A 113 -7.08 8.61 -9.09
CA VAL A 113 -7.27 7.45 -8.22
C VAL A 113 -6.20 6.41 -8.53
N GLN A 114 -5.03 6.58 -7.91
CA GLN A 114 -3.86 5.76 -8.15
C GLN A 114 -3.48 4.95 -6.90
N ARG A 115 -2.93 3.74 -7.12
CA ARG A 115 -2.43 2.87 -6.04
C ARG A 115 -1.51 3.61 -5.08
N LYS A 116 -0.61 4.46 -5.59
CA LYS A 116 0.32 5.29 -4.79
C LYS A 116 -0.42 6.20 -3.80
N VAL A 117 -1.54 6.78 -4.21
CA VAL A 117 -2.34 7.73 -3.41
C VAL A 117 -3.05 7.01 -2.26
N ILE A 118 -3.56 5.80 -2.50
CA ILE A 118 -4.39 5.11 -1.52
C ILE A 118 -3.64 4.09 -0.66
N LYS A 119 -2.49 3.55 -1.14
CA LYS A 119 -1.71 2.47 -0.49
C LYS A 119 -1.49 2.73 0.99
N GLN A 120 -1.04 3.95 1.33
CA GLN A 120 -0.76 4.32 2.72
C GLN A 120 -2.01 4.30 3.61
N SER A 121 -3.14 4.78 3.09
CA SER A 121 -4.40 4.76 3.83
C SER A 121 -4.85 3.32 4.10
N VAL A 122 -4.86 2.46 3.07
CA VAL A 122 -5.25 1.05 3.20
C VAL A 122 -4.37 0.32 4.21
N MET A 123 -3.04 0.51 4.11
CA MET A 123 -2.08 -0.13 4.99
C MET A 123 -2.26 0.27 6.46
N THR A 124 -2.64 1.53 6.72
CA THR A 124 -2.70 2.03 8.10
C THR A 124 -4.07 1.91 8.76
N THR A 125 -5.15 1.77 7.97
CA THR A 125 -6.51 1.59 8.51
C THR A 125 -6.61 0.37 9.43
N VAL A 126 -5.95 -0.74 9.11
CA VAL A 126 -5.97 -1.95 9.95
C VAL A 126 -5.28 -1.81 11.31
N TYR A 127 -4.49 -0.74 11.49
CA TYR A 127 -3.85 -0.41 12.76
C TYR A 127 -4.63 0.67 13.53
N GLY A 128 -5.89 0.95 13.16
CA GLY A 128 -6.76 1.88 13.88
C GLY A 128 -6.68 3.34 13.41
N VAL A 129 -6.19 3.59 12.18
CA VAL A 129 -6.25 4.95 11.61
C VAL A 129 -7.69 5.40 11.46
N THR A 130 -7.98 6.59 12.00
CA THR A 130 -9.27 7.25 11.87
C THR A 130 -9.43 7.91 10.49
N LEU A 131 -10.66 8.27 10.13
CA LEU A 131 -10.94 9.01 8.90
C LEU A 131 -10.07 10.28 8.78
N TYR A 132 -9.83 10.99 9.89
CA TYR A 132 -8.96 12.17 9.90
C TYR A 132 -7.51 11.83 9.51
N GLY A 133 -6.96 10.73 10.05
CA GLY A 133 -5.63 10.26 9.70
C GLY A 133 -5.53 9.84 8.23
N ALA A 134 -6.53 9.13 7.73
CA ALA A 134 -6.63 8.74 6.31
C ALA A 134 -6.65 9.96 5.38
N ILE A 135 -7.44 10.99 5.72
CA ILE A 135 -7.48 12.26 4.98
C ILE A 135 -6.09 12.89 4.92
N LEU A 136 -5.36 12.95 6.03
CA LEU A 136 -4.03 13.56 6.05
C LEU A 136 -3.02 12.79 5.19
N GLN A 137 -3.08 11.46 5.18
CA GLN A 137 -2.20 10.63 4.36
C GLN A 137 -2.47 10.82 2.87
N ILE A 138 -3.73 10.71 2.45
CA ILE A 138 -4.13 10.92 1.04
C ILE A 138 -3.81 12.36 0.61
N LYS A 139 -4.07 13.34 1.48
CA LYS A 139 -3.73 14.74 1.22
C LYS A 139 -2.25 14.96 0.94
N ARG A 140 -1.35 14.23 1.63
CA ARG A 140 0.08 14.29 1.35
C ARG A 140 0.38 13.72 -0.03
N GLN A 141 -0.14 12.54 -0.35
CA GLN A 141 0.08 11.93 -1.65
C GLN A 141 -0.44 12.78 -2.82
N LEU A 142 -1.62 13.41 -2.67
CA LEU A 142 -2.18 14.31 -3.69
C LEU A 142 -1.36 15.60 -3.87
N LYS A 143 -0.65 16.07 -2.83
CA LYS A 143 0.25 17.24 -2.94
C LYS A 143 1.51 16.95 -3.75
N ASP A 144 1.95 15.70 -3.73
CA ASP A 144 3.13 15.23 -4.43
C ASP A 144 2.86 14.93 -5.92
N LEU A 145 1.60 15.02 -6.35
CA LEU A 145 1.22 14.97 -7.76
C LEU A 145 1.33 16.36 -8.39
N GLU A 146 2.19 16.51 -9.39
CA GLU A 146 2.43 17.80 -10.05
C GLU A 146 1.20 18.30 -10.81
N ASP A 147 0.49 17.39 -11.48
CA ASP A 147 -0.65 17.70 -12.35
C ASP A 147 -1.99 17.82 -11.62
N PHE A 148 -2.03 17.55 -10.30
CA PHE A 148 -3.29 17.58 -9.56
C PHE A 148 -3.72 19.02 -9.20
N PRO A 149 -4.98 19.43 -9.44
CA PRO A 149 -5.48 20.75 -9.08
C PRO A 149 -5.41 21.07 -7.58
N LYS A 150 -4.40 21.86 -7.17
CA LYS A 150 -4.07 22.07 -5.75
C LYS A 150 -5.21 22.66 -4.90
N GLN A 151 -6.11 23.42 -5.52
CA GLN A 151 -7.30 23.99 -4.86
C GLN A 151 -8.31 22.94 -4.39
N HIS A 152 -8.35 21.76 -5.03
CA HIS A 152 -9.30 20.69 -4.72
C HIS A 152 -8.73 19.63 -3.78
N ILE A 153 -7.47 19.74 -3.35
CA ILE A 153 -6.76 18.75 -2.53
C ILE A 153 -7.55 18.35 -1.28
N GLN A 154 -8.14 19.33 -0.56
CA GLN A 154 -8.87 19.02 0.67
C GLN A 154 -10.15 18.22 0.37
N GLN A 155 -10.92 18.63 -0.64
CA GLN A 155 -12.17 17.95 -1.01
C GLN A 155 -11.88 16.55 -1.56
N ALA A 156 -10.87 16.42 -2.41
CA ALA A 156 -10.42 15.15 -2.98
C ALA A 156 -9.94 14.19 -1.89
N ALA A 157 -9.13 14.66 -0.94
CA ALA A 157 -8.65 13.81 0.16
C ALA A 157 -9.81 13.32 1.06
N VAL A 158 -10.80 14.16 1.34
CA VAL A 158 -12.00 13.77 2.10
C VAL A 158 -12.81 12.72 1.35
N TYR A 159 -13.03 12.93 0.05
CA TYR A 159 -13.75 12.00 -0.81
C TYR A 159 -13.05 10.64 -0.84
N LEU A 160 -11.78 10.61 -1.24
CA LEU A 160 -11.00 9.38 -1.39
C LEU A 160 -10.85 8.64 -0.06
N ALA A 161 -10.65 9.34 1.07
CA ALA A 161 -10.56 8.69 2.37
C ALA A 161 -11.85 7.96 2.74
N ARG A 162 -13.02 8.58 2.50
CA ARG A 162 -14.32 7.95 2.76
C ARG A 162 -14.55 6.74 1.86
N SER A 163 -14.30 6.88 0.56
CA SER A 163 -14.46 5.78 -0.41
C SER A 163 -13.49 4.63 -0.11
N THR A 164 -12.24 4.93 0.26
CA THR A 164 -11.24 3.91 0.64
C THR A 164 -11.68 3.13 1.87
N LEU A 165 -12.06 3.81 2.96
CA LEU A 165 -12.49 3.13 4.19
C LEU A 165 -13.77 2.31 3.95
N SER A 166 -14.70 2.79 3.13
CA SER A 166 -15.90 2.04 2.74
C SER A 166 -15.54 0.78 1.95
N SER A 167 -14.60 0.89 1.01
CA SER A 167 -14.16 -0.20 0.14
C SER A 167 -13.44 -1.31 0.91
N ILE A 168 -12.58 -0.97 1.87
CA ILE A 168 -11.95 -1.95 2.77
C ILE A 168 -13.01 -2.77 3.51
N GLY A 169 -14.08 -2.13 3.99
CA GLY A 169 -15.18 -2.82 4.66
C GLY A 169 -15.95 -3.80 3.77
N LYS A 170 -15.97 -3.59 2.45
CA LYS A 170 -16.60 -4.50 1.48
C LYS A 170 -15.73 -5.74 1.21
N ILE A 171 -14.40 -5.57 1.13
CA ILE A 171 -13.47 -6.68 0.88
C ILE A 171 -13.26 -7.51 2.15
N PHE A 172 -13.16 -6.86 3.31
CA PHE A 172 -12.71 -7.48 4.56
C PHE A 172 -13.81 -7.46 5.63
N THR A 173 -14.91 -8.16 5.34
CA THR A 173 -16.09 -8.21 6.23
C THR A 173 -15.76 -8.83 7.59
N SER A 174 -14.97 -9.90 7.61
CA SER A 174 -14.59 -10.58 8.85
C SER A 174 -13.62 -9.74 9.68
N SER A 175 -12.66 -9.07 9.03
CA SER A 175 -11.72 -8.14 9.69
C SER A 175 -12.47 -7.01 10.40
N ARG A 176 -13.50 -6.47 9.76
CA ARG A 176 -14.34 -5.42 10.33
C ARG A 176 -15.09 -5.90 11.57
N ALA A 177 -15.71 -7.09 11.51
CA ALA A 177 -16.41 -7.66 12.66
C ALA A 177 -15.48 -7.87 13.86
N ILE A 178 -14.26 -8.33 13.63
CA ILE A 178 -13.24 -8.52 14.67
C ILE A 178 -12.81 -7.17 15.28
N GLN A 179 -12.59 -6.15 14.45
CA GLN A 179 -12.26 -4.79 14.92
C GLN A 179 -13.37 -4.17 15.76
N GLU A 180 -14.62 -4.29 15.31
CA GLU A 180 -15.79 -3.81 16.04
C GLU A 180 -15.93 -4.53 17.40
N TRP A 181 -15.70 -5.86 17.42
CA TRP A 181 -15.67 -6.62 18.66
C TRP A 181 -14.57 -6.15 19.62
N PHE A 182 -13.32 -5.98 19.17
CA PHE A 182 -12.25 -5.45 20.01
C PHE A 182 -12.57 -4.06 20.56
N ASN A 183 -13.15 -3.18 19.73
CA ASN A 183 -13.56 -1.85 20.17
C ASN A 183 -14.63 -1.94 21.27
N SER A 184 -15.62 -2.82 21.13
CA SER A 184 -16.69 -2.98 22.13
C SER A 184 -16.16 -3.45 23.49
N VAL A 185 -15.25 -4.43 23.52
CA VAL A 185 -14.63 -4.94 24.75
C VAL A 185 -13.73 -3.88 25.39
N SER A 186 -12.99 -3.11 24.59
CA SER A 186 -12.08 -2.07 25.09
C SER A 186 -12.81 -0.98 25.88
N ILE A 187 -14.01 -0.59 25.44
CA ILE A 187 -14.87 0.38 26.11
C ILE A 187 -15.30 -0.17 27.48
N PHE A 188 -15.72 -1.43 27.53
CA PHE A 188 -16.14 -2.07 28.78
C PHE A 188 -15.01 -2.16 29.81
N THR A 189 -13.78 -2.45 29.38
CA THR A 189 -12.62 -2.50 30.28
C THR A 189 -12.22 -1.13 30.82
N ARG A 190 -12.42 -0.04 30.07
CA ARG A 190 -12.13 1.33 30.54
C ARG A 190 -13.15 1.87 31.55
N ILE A 191 -14.39 1.36 31.50
CA ILE A 191 -15.46 1.80 32.42
C ILE A 191 -15.36 1.08 33.78
N ASN A 192 -14.76 -0.11 33.81
CA ASN A 192 -14.63 -0.95 35.01
C ASN A 192 -13.21 -0.94 35.63
N SER A 193 -12.35 -0.01 35.20
CA SER A 193 -11.00 0.23 35.73
C SER A 193 -10.91 1.63 36.34
#